data_AF-A0A846RQ02-F1
#
_entry.id   AF-A0A846RQ02-F1
#
_cell.length_a   1.000
_cell.length_b   1.000
_cell.length_c   1.000
_cell.angle_alpha   90.00
_cell.angle_beta   90.00
_cell.angle_gamma   90.00
#
_symmetry.space_group_name_H-M   'P 1'
#
loop_
_entity.id
_entity.type
_entity.pdbx_description
1 polymer ?
#
loop_
_entity_poly.entity_id
_entity_poly.type
_entity_poly.pdbx_seq_one_letter_code
_entity_poly.pdbx_strand_id
1 'polypeptide(L)'
;MDPVTGFTIDPGTGYLIEPNTGLLIEPGTGNLIDPATFTYTNFRWDPATGLIVDLTAPEEEPTEEPSEEPSPSEEPEPTPTATAASASPSSTPAATPSPSPSTVEAEASADTEDISIGEHPVTRVLVILALVGLGILYYTKLRGGART
;
A
#
# COMPACT_ATOMS: atom_id res chain seq x y z
N MET A 1 0.02 -3.04 11.92
CA MET A 1 1.29 -3.22 11.20
C MET A 1 1.13 -4.38 10.25
N ASP A 2 1.74 -4.28 9.08
CA ASP A 2 1.89 -5.39 8.14
C ASP A 2 2.99 -6.36 8.63
N PRO A 3 2.77 -7.70 8.59
CA PRO A 3 3.74 -8.67 9.09
C PRO A 3 4.94 -8.93 8.16
N VAL A 4 4.95 -8.43 6.92
CA VAL A 4 6.04 -8.67 5.95
C VAL A 4 7.07 -7.55 6.00
N THR A 5 6.60 -6.30 6.01
CA THR A 5 7.39 -5.06 6.00
C THR A 5 7.58 -4.46 7.39
N GLY A 6 6.71 -4.79 8.34
CA GLY A 6 6.61 -4.11 9.64
C GLY A 6 5.93 -2.74 9.58
N PHE A 7 5.54 -2.25 8.39
CA PHE A 7 5.01 -0.90 8.20
C PHE A 7 3.63 -0.72 8.84
N THR A 8 3.24 0.55 9.07
CA THR A 8 1.89 0.86 9.54
C THR A 8 0.90 0.67 8.39
N ILE A 9 -0.32 0.23 8.69
CA ILE A 9 -1.41 0.18 7.71
C ILE A 9 -2.33 1.37 8.02
N ASP A 10 -2.59 2.21 7.03
CA ASP A 10 -3.54 3.31 7.17
C ASP A 10 -4.98 2.77 7.30
N PRO A 11 -5.75 3.15 8.33
CA PRO A 11 -7.09 2.62 8.56
C PRO A 11 -8.16 3.17 7.62
N GLY A 12 -7.90 4.23 6.84
CA GLY A 12 -8.85 4.80 5.88
C GLY A 12 -8.78 4.14 4.50
N THR A 13 -7.59 3.70 4.09
CA THR A 13 -7.27 3.21 2.73
C THR A 13 -6.83 1.75 2.71
N GLY A 14 -6.33 1.22 3.83
CA GLY A 14 -5.71 -0.10 3.90
C GLY A 14 -4.30 -0.16 3.28
N TYR A 15 -3.73 0.97 2.86
CA TYR A 15 -2.39 1.03 2.25
C TYR A 15 -1.30 1.03 3.33
N LEU A 16 -0.08 0.65 2.96
CA LEU A 16 1.07 0.76 3.88
C LEU A 16 1.49 2.23 4.00
N ILE A 17 1.89 2.67 5.18
CA ILE A 17 2.50 3.98 5.42
C ILE A 17 4.02 3.78 5.44
N GLU A 18 4.73 4.44 4.54
CA GLU A 18 6.19 4.45 4.52
C GLU A 18 6.71 5.23 5.74
N PRO A 19 7.55 4.62 6.61
CA PRO A 19 7.86 5.15 7.94
C PRO A 19 8.71 6.43 7.97
N ASN A 20 9.47 6.74 6.90
CA ASN A 20 10.36 7.91 6.87
C ASN A 20 9.68 9.18 6.34
N THR A 21 8.72 9.03 5.44
CA THR A 21 8.01 10.11 4.73
C THR A 21 6.56 10.29 5.18
N GLY A 22 5.92 9.25 5.73
CA GLY A 22 4.50 9.24 6.07
C GLY A 22 3.56 9.13 4.86
N LEU A 23 4.09 8.87 3.66
CA LEU A 23 3.31 8.69 2.43
C LEU A 23 2.70 7.28 2.36
N LEU A 24 1.59 7.15 1.62
CA LEU A 24 0.90 5.88 1.40
C LEU A 24 1.54 5.13 0.23
N ILE A 25 1.85 3.85 0.39
CA ILE A 25 2.39 2.98 -0.65
C ILE A 25 1.23 2.25 -1.34
N GLU A 26 1.04 2.49 -2.64
CA GLU A 26 0.04 1.80 -3.46
C GLU A 26 0.38 0.29 -3.58
N PRO A 27 -0.54 -0.62 -3.23
CA PRO A 27 -0.28 -2.05 -3.27
C PRO A 27 -0.10 -2.58 -4.70
N GLY A 28 1.00 -3.28 -4.93
CA GLY A 28 1.32 -3.93 -6.22
C GLY A 28 2.13 -3.06 -7.20
N THR A 29 2.12 -1.74 -7.05
CA THR A 29 2.98 -0.82 -7.83
C THR A 29 4.12 -0.24 -7.01
N GLY A 30 3.92 -0.05 -5.70
CA GLY A 30 4.86 0.64 -4.82
C GLY A 30 4.81 2.18 -4.93
N ASN A 31 3.92 2.77 -5.73
CA ASN A 31 3.87 4.23 -5.91
C ASN A 31 3.54 4.93 -4.58
N LEU A 32 4.27 6.01 -4.24
CA LEU A 32 3.97 6.79 -3.03
C LEU A 32 2.91 7.87 -3.33
N ILE A 33 1.90 7.95 -2.48
CA ILE A 33 0.74 8.84 -2.57
C ILE A 33 0.71 9.75 -1.34
N ASP A 34 0.44 11.04 -1.54
CA ASP A 34 0.21 12.01 -0.46
C ASP A 34 -1.12 11.69 0.27
N PRO A 35 -1.13 11.42 1.59
CA PRO A 35 -2.34 11.05 2.33
C PRO A 35 -3.35 12.20 2.50
N ALA A 36 -2.93 13.46 2.37
CA ALA A 36 -3.80 14.63 2.54
C ALA A 36 -4.53 15.02 1.26
N THR A 37 -3.95 14.77 0.09
CA THR A 37 -4.53 15.07 -1.23
C THR A 37 -4.99 13.84 -2.02
N PHE A 38 -4.51 12.65 -1.62
CA PHE A 38 -4.63 11.39 -2.36
C PHE A 38 -4.09 11.46 -3.80
N THR A 39 -3.02 12.24 -4.01
CA THR A 39 -2.32 12.34 -5.31
C THR A 39 -1.01 11.57 -5.31
N TYR A 40 -0.73 10.87 -6.41
CA TYR A 40 0.59 10.27 -6.67
C TYR A 40 1.70 11.31 -6.60
N THR A 41 2.82 10.92 -5.98
CA THR A 41 4.10 11.63 -6.05
C THR A 41 4.94 11.10 -7.22
N ASN A 42 6.11 11.67 -7.44
CA ASN A 42 7.10 11.13 -8.38
C ASN A 42 7.91 9.96 -7.79
N PHE A 43 7.57 9.44 -6.61
CA PHE A 43 8.35 8.44 -5.91
C PHE A 43 7.70 7.05 -5.93
N ARG A 44 8.53 6.00 -5.98
CA ARG A 44 8.12 4.59 -5.87
C ARG A 44 8.99 3.85 -4.84
N TRP A 45 8.36 3.15 -3.92
CA TRP A 45 9.02 2.26 -2.97
C TRP A 45 9.30 0.92 -3.65
N ASP A 46 10.55 0.47 -3.59
CA ASP A 46 10.94 -0.84 -4.07
C ASP A 46 10.94 -1.87 -2.92
N PRO A 47 10.10 -2.93 -2.96
CA PRO A 47 10.09 -3.97 -1.94
C PRO A 47 11.35 -4.84 -1.93
N ALA A 48 12.19 -4.84 -2.97
CA ALA A 48 13.39 -5.66 -3.04
C ALA A 48 14.58 -5.03 -2.28
N THR A 49 14.79 -3.72 -2.42
CA THR A 49 15.82 -2.96 -1.69
C THR A 49 15.30 -2.27 -0.42
N GLY A 50 13.99 -2.07 -0.32
CA GLY A 50 13.36 -1.26 0.73
C GLY A 50 13.48 0.25 0.53
N LEU A 51 14.07 0.70 -0.59
CA LEU A 51 14.38 2.10 -0.86
C LEU A 51 13.25 2.84 -1.60
N ILE A 52 13.33 4.17 -1.60
CA ILE A 52 12.45 5.05 -2.38
C ILE A 52 13.21 5.53 -3.62
N VAL A 53 12.66 5.28 -4.80
CA VAL A 53 13.20 5.66 -6.12
C VAL A 53 12.43 6.86 -6.66
N ASP A 54 13.13 7.85 -7.21
CA ASP A 54 12.54 8.97 -7.96
C ASP A 54 12.30 8.56 -9.42
N LEU A 55 11.05 8.59 -9.86
CA LEU A 55 10.60 8.26 -11.22
C LEU A 55 10.84 9.39 -12.24
N THR A 56 11.29 10.57 -11.77
CA THR A 56 11.69 11.72 -12.60
C THR A 56 13.19 11.96 -12.67
N ALA A 57 13.99 11.24 -11.87
CA ALA A 57 15.40 11.10 -12.16
C ALA A 57 15.57 10.40 -13.52
N PRO A 58 16.61 10.75 -14.32
CA PRO A 58 17.05 9.84 -15.38
C PRO A 58 17.46 8.52 -14.73
N GLU A 59 17.25 7.40 -15.43
CA GLU A 59 17.88 6.14 -15.06
C GLU A 59 19.40 6.31 -15.24
N GLU A 60 20.09 6.73 -14.19
CA GLU A 60 21.55 6.65 -14.15
C GLU A 60 21.90 5.16 -14.19
N GLU A 61 22.37 4.71 -15.36
CA GLU A 61 22.85 3.33 -15.54
C GLU A 61 23.83 3.02 -14.40
N PRO A 62 23.75 1.83 -13.78
CA PRO A 62 24.52 1.52 -12.59
C PRO A 62 25.99 1.73 -12.91
N THR A 63 26.57 2.77 -12.31
CA THR A 63 28.02 2.93 -12.29
C THR A 63 28.53 1.76 -11.48
N GLU A 64 29.02 0.74 -12.17
CA GLU A 64 29.73 -0.37 -11.54
C GLU A 64 30.91 0.24 -10.78
N GLU A 65 30.77 0.40 -9.46
CA GLU A 65 31.93 0.55 -8.60
C GLU A 65 32.82 -0.66 -8.90
N PRO A 66 34.06 -0.44 -9.39
CA PRO A 66 34.84 -1.52 -9.95
C PRO A 66 35.11 -2.54 -8.84
N SER A 67 34.68 -3.79 -9.09
CA SER A 67 34.96 -4.94 -8.23
C SER A 67 36.41 -4.91 -7.76
N GLU A 68 36.64 -4.61 -6.47
CA GLU A 68 37.97 -4.76 -5.87
C GLU A 68 38.35 -6.24 -5.89
N GLU A 69 39.11 -6.63 -6.91
CA GLU A 69 39.45 -8.01 -7.22
C GLU A 69 40.21 -8.63 -6.02
N PRO A 70 39.79 -9.83 -5.53
CA PRO A 70 40.27 -10.37 -4.28
C PRO A 70 41.75 -10.78 -4.38
N SER A 71 42.64 -9.92 -3.86
CA SER A 71 44.09 -10.15 -3.83
C SER A 71 44.44 -11.43 -3.06
N PRO A 72 45.00 -12.48 -3.72
CA PRO A 72 45.21 -13.78 -3.09
C PRO A 72 46.69 -14.03 -2.75
N SER A 73 46.99 -14.28 -1.47
CA SER A 73 48.22 -14.98 -1.06
C SER A 73 48.09 -15.58 0.36
N GLU A 74 47.84 -16.89 0.39
CA GLU A 74 48.59 -17.93 1.13
C GLU A 74 49.11 -17.59 2.56
N GLU A 75 48.63 -18.19 3.66
CA GLU A 75 48.79 -19.61 4.13
C GLU A 75 50.04 -19.81 5.05
N PRO A 76 50.09 -20.69 6.09
CA PRO A 76 49.06 -21.42 6.88
C PRO A 76 49.18 -21.29 8.45
N GLU A 77 48.24 -21.95 9.16
CA GLU A 77 48.39 -22.69 10.45
C GLU A 77 48.78 -21.99 11.80
N PRO A 78 48.50 -22.63 12.98
CA PRO A 78 47.55 -23.73 13.27
C PRO A 78 46.59 -23.48 14.48
N THR A 79 45.52 -24.27 14.54
CA THR A 79 44.58 -24.41 15.68
C THR A 79 45.24 -25.08 16.90
N PRO A 80 44.70 -24.94 18.14
CA PRO A 80 43.83 -26.02 18.65
C PRO A 80 42.70 -25.64 19.64
N THR A 81 41.50 -26.17 19.35
CA THR A 81 40.63 -26.95 20.27
C THR A 81 40.21 -26.43 21.66
N ALA A 82 38.92 -26.09 21.80
CA ALA A 82 38.00 -26.52 22.88
C ALA A 82 36.57 -25.99 22.59
N THR A 83 35.42 -26.55 23.03
CA THR A 83 35.02 -27.91 23.48
C THR A 83 33.47 -27.97 23.43
N ALA A 84 32.85 -29.14 23.25
CA ALA A 84 31.42 -29.25 22.91
C ALA A 84 30.42 -29.27 24.10
N ALA A 85 29.29 -28.58 23.92
CA ALA A 85 27.93 -28.91 24.41
C ALA A 85 26.92 -28.08 23.58
N SER A 86 25.89 -28.59 22.90
CA SER A 86 24.93 -29.67 23.16
C SER A 86 23.86 -29.33 24.21
N ALA A 87 22.77 -28.70 23.74
CA ALA A 87 21.47 -28.68 24.41
C ALA A 87 20.34 -28.37 23.40
N SER A 88 19.52 -29.37 23.08
CA SER A 88 18.19 -29.18 22.50
C SER A 88 17.15 -29.65 23.51
N PRO A 89 15.99 -28.99 23.59
CA PRO A 89 14.76 -29.74 23.78
C PRO A 89 13.65 -29.32 22.80
N SER A 90 12.96 -30.34 22.30
CA SER A 90 11.70 -30.25 21.55
C SER A 90 10.55 -29.64 22.38
N SER A 91 9.51 -29.13 21.72
CA SER A 91 8.21 -28.83 22.33
C SER A 91 7.07 -28.96 21.32
N THR A 92 6.26 -30.01 21.49
CA THR A 92 5.09 -30.46 20.69
C THR A 92 4.52 -31.67 21.44
N PRO A 93 3.19 -31.94 21.54
CA PRO A 93 2.06 -31.41 20.75
C PRO A 93 0.83 -30.88 21.55
N ALA A 94 -0.12 -30.32 20.78
CA ALA A 94 -1.60 -30.45 20.85
C ALA A 94 -2.40 -30.30 22.18
N ALA A 95 -3.46 -29.49 22.09
CA ALA A 95 -4.73 -29.71 22.81
C ALA A 95 -5.92 -29.20 21.95
N THR A 96 -6.97 -30.03 21.80
CA THR A 96 -8.25 -29.73 21.13
C THR A 96 -9.34 -30.51 21.86
N PRO A 97 -10.41 -29.85 22.34
CA PRO A 97 -11.73 -30.08 21.72
C PRO A 97 -12.65 -28.84 21.67
N SER A 98 -13.63 -28.88 20.76
CA SER A 98 -14.76 -27.95 20.66
C SER A 98 -15.94 -28.37 21.55
N PRO A 99 -16.66 -27.41 22.14
CA PRO A 99 -18.09 -27.19 21.84
C PRO A 99 -18.42 -25.68 21.66
N SER A 100 -19.57 -25.21 21.15
CA SER A 100 -20.65 -25.79 20.32
C SER A 100 -21.50 -24.64 19.73
N PRO A 101 -22.28 -24.84 18.65
CA PRO A 101 -23.15 -23.80 18.07
C PRO A 101 -24.49 -23.65 18.82
N SER A 102 -25.03 -22.42 18.87
CA SER A 102 -26.33 -22.06 19.48
C SER A 102 -27.28 -21.38 18.49
N THR A 103 -28.60 -21.59 18.63
CA THR A 103 -29.68 -21.19 17.69
C THR A 103 -31.03 -21.25 18.44
N VAL A 104 -32.06 -20.43 18.17
CA VAL A 104 -32.20 -19.33 17.18
C VAL A 104 -31.71 -18.01 17.82
N GLU A 105 -32.34 -16.83 17.91
CA GLU A 105 -33.62 -16.20 17.48
C GLU A 105 -33.26 -14.76 17.01
N ALA A 106 -33.83 -14.12 15.98
CA ALA A 106 -35.14 -14.16 15.31
C ALA A 106 -36.24 -13.21 15.84
N GLU A 107 -35.90 -11.93 16.06
CA GLU A 107 -36.82 -10.79 15.84
C GLU A 107 -36.11 -9.80 14.88
N ALA A 108 -36.63 -9.33 13.74
CA ALA A 108 -37.96 -8.91 13.28
C ALA A 108 -38.06 -7.37 13.17
N SER A 109 -38.50 -6.91 12.00
CA SER A 109 -39.06 -5.56 11.75
C SER A 109 -38.15 -4.34 11.93
N ALA A 110 -37.29 -4.11 10.94
CA ALA A 110 -37.38 -2.87 10.16
C ALA A 110 -36.67 -3.01 8.81
N ASP A 111 -37.43 -3.21 7.73
CA ASP A 111 -37.00 -2.81 6.38
C ASP A 111 -36.98 -1.27 6.31
N THR A 112 -35.97 -0.67 6.95
CA THR A 112 -35.49 0.63 6.49
C THR A 112 -34.78 0.35 5.18
N GLU A 113 -35.44 0.63 4.06
CA GLU A 113 -34.75 0.73 2.78
C GLU A 113 -33.68 1.82 2.93
N ASP A 114 -32.44 1.39 3.12
CA ASP A 114 -31.28 2.28 3.18
C ASP A 114 -31.05 2.78 1.74
N ILE A 115 -31.78 3.84 1.37
CA ILE A 115 -31.72 4.45 0.04
C ILE A 115 -30.33 5.09 -0.09
N SER A 116 -29.36 4.28 -0.49
CA SER A 116 -27.96 4.63 -0.72
C SER A 116 -27.89 5.64 -1.89
N ILE A 117 -28.17 6.89 -1.55
CA ILE A 117 -28.33 8.04 -2.47
C ILE A 117 -27.04 8.31 -3.26
N GLY A 118 -25.91 7.84 -2.75
CA GLY A 118 -24.62 7.89 -3.44
C GLY A 118 -24.42 6.81 -4.53
N GLU A 119 -25.24 5.76 -4.59
CA GLU A 119 -24.84 4.49 -5.24
C GLU A 119 -25.56 4.17 -6.55
N HIS A 120 -26.74 4.74 -6.80
CA HIS A 120 -27.43 4.55 -8.09
C HIS A 120 -26.62 5.15 -9.26
N PRO A 121 -26.15 4.33 -10.24
CA PRO A 121 -25.32 4.82 -11.34
C PRO A 121 -26.08 5.76 -12.27
N VAL A 122 -27.40 5.57 -12.41
CA VAL A 122 -28.29 6.46 -13.18
C VAL A 122 -28.29 7.87 -12.59
N THR A 123 -28.36 8.00 -11.25
CA THR A 123 -28.31 9.29 -10.56
C THR A 123 -26.97 9.99 -10.78
N ARG A 124 -25.85 9.25 -10.69
CA ARG A 124 -24.51 9.78 -11.01
C ARG A 124 -24.43 10.31 -12.44
N VAL A 125 -24.92 9.55 -13.42
CA VAL A 125 -24.96 9.97 -14.85
C VAL A 125 -25.82 11.21 -15.05
N LEU A 126 -27.00 11.28 -14.44
CA LEU A 126 -27.89 12.45 -14.54
C LEU A 126 -27.25 13.72 -13.93
N VAL A 127 -26.57 13.60 -12.79
CA VAL A 127 -25.85 14.72 -12.17
C VAL A 127 -24.68 15.19 -13.06
N ILE A 128 -23.89 14.26 -13.62
CA ILE A 128 -22.80 14.59 -14.54
C ILE A 128 -23.33 15.33 -15.78
N LEU A 129 -24.41 14.83 -16.40
CA LEU A 129 -25.02 15.47 -17.57
C LEU A 129 -25.59 16.86 -17.24
N ALA A 130 -26.20 17.04 -16.07
CA ALA A 130 -26.71 18.32 -15.61
C ALA A 130 -25.57 19.35 -15.39
N LEU A 131 -24.48 18.94 -14.75
CA LEU A 131 -23.31 19.80 -14.52
C LEU A 131 -22.59 20.19 -15.83
N VAL A 132 -22.40 19.24 -16.75
CA VAL A 132 -21.83 19.50 -18.08
C VAL A 132 -22.72 20.44 -18.88
N GLY A 133 -24.05 20.21 -18.91
CA GLY A 133 -25.01 21.09 -19.58
C GLY A 133 -25.01 22.51 -19.01
N LEU A 134 -24.99 22.65 -17.69
CA LEU A 134 -24.91 23.95 -17.01
C LEU A 134 -23.57 24.66 -17.29
N GLY A 135 -22.46 23.92 -17.32
CA GLY A 135 -21.13 24.45 -17.68
C GLY A 135 -21.08 24.97 -19.12
N ILE A 136 -21.66 24.24 -20.08
CA ILE A 136 -21.77 24.68 -21.48
C ILE A 136 -22.66 25.92 -21.61
N LEU A 137 -23.79 25.98 -20.89
CA LEU A 137 -24.69 27.13 -20.86
C LEU A 137 -24.00 28.37 -20.25
N TYR A 138 -23.26 28.21 -19.17
CA TYR A 138 -22.46 29.26 -18.55
C TYR A 138 -21.35 29.76 -19.50
N TYR A 139 -20.59 28.85 -20.10
CA TYR A 139 -19.50 29.18 -21.02
C TYR A 139 -20.00 29.90 -22.28
N THR A 140 -21.09 29.44 -22.88
CA THR A 140 -21.71 30.12 -24.03
C THR A 140 -22.28 31.49 -23.66
N LYS A 141 -22.85 31.67 -22.46
CA LYS A 141 -23.28 32.98 -21.96
C LYS A 141 -22.12 33.95 -21.77
N LEU A 142 -21.01 33.52 -21.14
CA LEU A 142 -19.81 34.35 -20.97
C LEU A 142 -19.16 34.71 -22.31
N ARG A 143 -19.04 33.74 -23.24
CA ARG A 143 -18.41 33.97 -24.54
C ARG A 143 -19.29 34.75 -25.52
N GLY A 144 -20.62 34.69 -25.35
CA GLY A 144 -21.60 35.49 -26.08
C GLY A 144 -21.68 36.94 -25.59
N GLY A 145 -21.56 37.17 -24.28
CA GLY A 145 -21.56 38.51 -23.67
C GLY A 145 -20.37 39.40 -24.03
N ALA A 146 -19.32 38.84 -24.67
CA ALA A 146 -18.13 39.57 -25.11
C ALA A 146 -18.24 40.11 -26.56
N ARG A 147 -19.46 40.33 -27.08
CA ARG A 147 -19.73 40.79 -28.46
C ARG A 147 -20.85 41.83 -28.57
N THR A 148 -20.77 42.89 -27.77
CA THR A 148 -21.56 44.13 -27.90
C THR A 148 -20.70 45.32 -27.49
#